data_AF-A0A7R7WC90-F1
#
_entry.id   AF-A0A7R7WC90-F1
#
_cell.length_a   1.000
_cell.length_b   1.000
_cell.length_c   1.000
_cell.angle_alpha   90.00
_cell.angle_beta   90.00
_cell.angle_gamma   90.00
#
_symmetry.space_group_name_H-M   'P 1'
#
loop_
_entity.id
_entity.type
_entity.pdbx_description
1 polymer ?
#
loop_
_entity_poly.entity_id
_entity_poly.type
_entity_poly.pdbx_seq_one_letter_code
_entity_poly.pdbx_strand_id
1 'polypeptide(L)'
;MHLHINTLLPPFPSILILFLLNQHFYPLSYTPTPNKPTKMKLFSLATTLTSLIATVSASLPSTYTLVADGGWTVVTDGTHLYIGTGDIKHYPILILKGGSNDTMITGHKQYDTTTGTQHLYVKKGETAPIALTEPNGAAPAGASVTGFDVDEGDYLLLDGVEAWGVEPNEGQIRRIYWLGEEEDNVGDEYKGIGLWVKECRGC
;
A
#
# COMPACT_ATOMS: atom_id res chain seq x y z
N MET A 1 -32.52 -23.78 31.12
CA MET A 1 -31.08 -23.97 31.39
C MET A 1 -30.35 -24.09 30.06
N HIS A 2 -29.37 -23.19 29.88
CA HIS A 2 -28.26 -23.19 28.91
C HIS A 2 -28.54 -23.06 27.40
N LEU A 3 -28.55 -21.80 26.97
CA LEU A 3 -28.10 -21.33 25.65
C LEU A 3 -26.56 -21.40 25.61
N HIS A 4 -25.97 -22.11 24.66
CA HIS A 4 -24.53 -22.07 24.38
C HIS A 4 -24.29 -21.16 23.16
N ILE A 5 -23.64 -20.01 23.39
CA ILE A 5 -23.13 -19.11 22.35
C ILE A 5 -21.62 -19.38 22.27
N ASN A 6 -21.15 -19.94 21.15
CA ASN A 6 -19.73 -20.04 20.83
C ASN A 6 -19.33 -18.83 19.97
N THR A 7 -18.77 -17.81 20.58
CA THR A 7 -18.05 -16.71 19.90
C THR A 7 -16.56 -17.05 19.85
N LEU A 8 -16.08 -17.41 18.66
CA LEU A 8 -14.66 -17.47 18.32
C LEU A 8 -14.20 -16.06 17.88
N LEU A 9 -13.48 -15.37 18.76
CA LEU A 9 -12.68 -14.19 18.45
C LEU A 9 -11.30 -14.65 17.94
N PRO A 10 -10.69 -13.95 16.96
CA PRO A 10 -9.32 -14.22 16.53
C PRO A 10 -8.28 -13.73 17.56
N PRO A 11 -7.04 -14.29 17.53
CA PRO A 11 -6.00 -13.94 18.50
C PRO A 11 -5.37 -12.58 18.17
N PHE A 12 -5.45 -11.65 19.13
CA PHE A 12 -4.62 -10.45 19.15
C PHE A 12 -3.18 -10.81 19.59
N PRO A 13 -2.12 -10.42 18.86
CA PRO A 13 -0.79 -10.38 19.44
C PRO A 13 -0.65 -9.11 20.28
N SER A 14 -0.26 -9.31 21.54
CA SER A 14 0.04 -8.27 22.52
C SER A 14 1.19 -7.38 22.04
N ILE A 15 0.90 -6.12 21.72
CA ILE A 15 1.93 -5.10 21.55
C ILE A 15 2.24 -4.51 22.93
N LEU A 16 3.46 -4.76 23.36
CA LEU A 16 4.11 -4.22 24.54
C LEU A 16 4.24 -2.69 24.37
N ILE A 17 3.32 -1.93 24.95
CA ILE A 17 3.42 -0.46 25.03
C ILE A 17 4.49 -0.12 26.07
N LEU A 18 5.67 0.29 25.61
CA LEU A 18 6.71 0.85 26.47
C LEU A 18 6.33 2.30 26.81
N PHE A 19 5.60 2.48 27.92
CA PHE A 19 5.40 3.78 28.55
C PHE A 19 6.74 4.27 29.13
N LEU A 20 7.42 5.18 28.45
CA LEU A 20 8.47 6.01 29.08
C LEU A 20 7.80 7.27 29.66
N LEU A 21 7.54 7.19 30.97
CA LEU A 21 7.16 8.30 31.83
C LEU A 21 8.27 9.37 31.78
N ASN A 22 8.05 10.46 31.06
CA ASN A 22 8.92 11.63 31.10
C ASN A 22 8.45 12.55 32.24
N GLN A 23 8.93 12.31 33.47
CA GLN A 23 8.58 13.17 34.60
C GLN A 23 9.25 14.54 34.49
N HIS A 24 8.41 15.57 34.52
CA HIS A 24 8.75 16.98 34.64
C HIS A 24 9.51 17.29 35.93
N PHE A 25 10.63 18.02 35.81
CA PHE A 25 11.08 18.97 36.84
C PHE A 25 11.82 20.15 36.16
N TYR A 26 11.21 21.34 36.22
CA TYR A 26 11.87 22.66 36.06
C TYR A 26 11.74 23.39 37.42
N PRO A 27 12.40 24.55 37.64
CA PRO A 27 13.82 24.74 37.88
C PRO A 27 14.07 25.36 39.27
N LEU A 28 15.27 25.21 39.85
CA LEU A 28 15.69 26.00 41.01
C LEU A 28 16.65 27.11 40.57
N SER A 29 16.25 28.35 40.85
CA SER A 29 16.93 29.61 40.57
C SER A 29 18.33 29.66 41.20
N TYR A 30 19.35 29.98 40.40
CA TYR A 30 20.73 30.20 40.85
C TYR A 30 21.08 31.69 40.78
N THR A 31 21.53 32.26 41.90
CA THR A 31 22.16 33.60 41.96
C THR A 31 23.69 33.45 41.95
N PRO A 32 24.44 34.33 41.25
CA PRO A 32 25.87 34.14 41.07
C PRO A 32 26.68 34.84 42.16
N THR A 33 27.71 34.18 42.68
CA THR A 33 28.92 34.86 43.17
C THR A 33 30.17 34.08 42.74
N PRO A 34 31.29 34.78 42.43
CA PRO A 34 32.41 34.19 41.71
C PRO A 34 33.49 33.74 42.67
N ASN A 35 33.83 32.44 42.66
CA ASN A 35 35.10 31.97 43.20
C ASN A 35 35.69 30.92 42.24
N LYS A 36 36.74 31.34 41.54
CA LYS A 36 37.57 30.52 40.67
C LYS A 36 38.41 29.57 41.54
N PRO A 37 38.36 28.26 41.28
CA PRO A 37 39.62 27.62 40.90
C PRO A 37 39.47 26.56 39.79
N THR A 38 40.56 26.48 39.03
CA THR A 38 40.86 25.63 37.89
C THR A 38 40.78 24.13 38.19
N LYS A 39 40.01 23.36 37.42
CA LYS A 39 40.36 22.06 36.78
C LYS A 39 39.11 21.25 36.41
N MET A 40 38.98 20.92 35.12
CA MET A 40 38.90 19.55 34.55
C MET A 40 38.14 19.61 33.22
N LYS A 41 38.83 19.21 32.17
CA LYS A 41 38.24 18.84 30.88
C LYS A 41 37.25 17.70 31.13
N LEU A 42 35.98 17.90 30.79
CA LEU A 42 35.10 16.81 30.42
C LEU A 42 34.59 17.10 29.01
N PHE A 43 35.23 16.46 28.03
CA PHE A 43 34.62 16.28 26.72
C PHE A 43 33.52 15.23 26.89
N SER A 44 32.27 15.67 26.86
CA SER A 44 31.12 14.77 26.83
C SER A 44 31.05 14.18 25.42
N LEU A 45 31.42 12.91 25.25
CA LEU A 45 31.14 12.15 24.03
C LEU A 45 29.63 11.86 24.00
N ALA A 46 28.88 12.65 23.24
CA ALA A 46 27.53 12.28 22.86
C ALA A 46 27.62 11.16 21.82
N THR A 47 27.42 9.92 22.25
CA THR A 47 27.22 8.77 21.36
C THR A 47 25.89 8.92 20.66
N THR A 48 25.90 9.32 19.39
CA THR A 48 24.75 9.25 18.50
C THR A 48 24.50 7.78 18.15
N LEU A 49 23.53 7.13 18.81
CA LEU A 49 22.97 5.88 18.32
C LEU A 49 22.08 6.19 17.11
N THR A 50 22.64 6.10 15.91
CA THR A 50 21.85 5.96 14.68
C THR A 50 21.42 4.49 14.58
N SER A 51 20.22 4.18 15.05
CA SER A 51 19.57 2.90 14.72
C SER A 51 19.21 2.92 13.24
N LEU A 52 19.97 2.22 12.41
CA LEU A 52 19.52 1.84 11.07
C LEU A 52 18.36 0.86 11.25
N ILE A 53 17.14 1.33 11.02
CA ILE A 53 16.00 0.44 10.81
C ILE A 53 16.17 -0.07 9.38
N ALA A 54 16.50 -1.35 9.23
CA ALA A 54 16.39 -2.01 7.94
C ALA A 54 14.89 -2.21 7.70
N THR A 55 14.31 -1.42 6.79
CA THR A 55 12.97 -1.67 6.27
C THR A 55 13.02 -3.03 5.58
N VAL A 56 12.28 -4.00 6.11
CA VAL A 56 12.04 -5.25 5.41
C VAL A 56 11.03 -4.93 4.32
N SER A 57 11.45 -4.87 3.06
CA SER A 57 10.50 -4.82 1.94
C SER A 57 9.63 -6.06 2.03
N ALA A 58 8.33 -5.87 2.30
CA ALA A 58 7.37 -6.94 2.16
C ALA A 58 7.40 -7.37 0.68
N SER A 59 7.39 -8.68 0.42
CA SER A 59 7.40 -9.18 -0.95
C SER A 59 5.99 -9.51 -1.39
N LEU A 60 5.63 -9.11 -2.61
CA LEU A 60 4.38 -9.55 -3.24
C LEU A 60 4.24 -11.08 -3.18
N PRO A 61 3.06 -11.63 -2.78
CA PRO A 61 2.82 -13.06 -2.80
C PRO A 61 2.90 -13.65 -4.21
N SER A 62 3.07 -14.97 -4.33
CA SER A 62 3.12 -15.63 -5.65
C SER A 62 1.80 -15.53 -6.41
N THR A 63 0.67 -15.47 -5.70
CA THR A 63 -0.67 -15.28 -6.26
C THR A 63 -1.52 -14.51 -5.25
N TYR A 64 -2.16 -13.44 -5.70
CA TYR A 64 -2.87 -12.51 -4.83
C TYR A 64 -4.01 -11.82 -5.58
N THR A 65 -4.85 -11.16 -4.81
CA THR A 65 -5.85 -10.22 -5.29
C THR A 65 -5.61 -8.85 -4.65
N LEU A 66 -6.33 -7.84 -5.11
CA LEU A 66 -6.31 -6.50 -4.54
C LEU A 66 -7.63 -6.23 -3.84
N VAL A 67 -7.56 -5.52 -2.71
CA VAL A 67 -8.72 -5.07 -1.94
C VAL A 67 -8.56 -3.58 -1.69
N ALA A 68 -9.50 -2.78 -2.19
CA ALA A 68 -9.50 -1.36 -1.91
C ALA A 68 -9.99 -1.05 -0.50
N ASP A 69 -9.57 0.10 0.03
CA ASP A 69 -10.05 0.64 1.29
C ASP A 69 -11.59 0.62 1.37
N GLY A 70 -12.10 0.17 2.51
CA GLY A 70 -13.52 -0.14 2.70
C GLY A 70 -13.89 -1.60 2.39
N GLY A 71 -12.91 -2.45 2.07
CA GLY A 71 -13.09 -3.90 1.94
C GLY A 71 -13.61 -4.34 0.56
N TRP A 72 -13.52 -3.48 -0.45
CA TRP A 72 -13.99 -3.77 -1.80
C TRP A 72 -12.95 -4.61 -2.53
N THR A 73 -13.26 -5.87 -2.81
CA THR A 73 -12.39 -6.72 -3.65
C THR A 73 -12.35 -6.15 -5.07
N VAL A 74 -11.16 -6.04 -5.64
CA VAL A 74 -10.97 -5.57 -7.01
C VAL A 74 -11.40 -6.65 -7.99
N VAL A 75 -12.14 -6.24 -9.00
CA VAL A 75 -12.61 -7.11 -10.10
C VAL A 75 -12.10 -6.56 -11.44
N THR A 76 -12.24 -7.34 -12.51
CA THR A 76 -11.81 -6.93 -13.85
C THR A 76 -12.74 -7.40 -14.95
N ASP A 77 -12.82 -6.64 -16.05
CA ASP A 77 -13.40 -7.09 -17.33
C ASP A 77 -12.35 -7.68 -18.29
N GLY A 78 -11.15 -7.97 -17.78
CA GLY A 78 -10.02 -8.40 -18.60
C GLY A 78 -9.23 -7.26 -19.23
N THR A 79 -9.65 -6.00 -19.09
CA THR A 79 -8.89 -4.83 -19.57
C THR A 79 -8.66 -3.82 -18.46
N HIS A 80 -9.66 -3.45 -17.69
CA HIS A 80 -9.56 -2.48 -16.61
C HIS A 80 -9.89 -3.12 -15.25
N LEU A 81 -9.51 -2.43 -14.18
CA LEU A 81 -9.75 -2.86 -12.82
C LEU A 81 -10.82 -1.96 -12.16
N TYR A 82 -11.70 -2.58 -11.37
CA TYR A 82 -12.89 -1.93 -10.82
C TYR A 82 -13.12 -2.26 -9.35
N ILE A 83 -13.79 -1.34 -8.66
CA ILE A 83 -14.39 -1.54 -7.34
C ILE A 83 -15.82 -1.00 -7.27
N GLY A 84 -16.62 -1.48 -6.32
CA GLY A 84 -17.92 -0.90 -5.98
C GLY A 84 -19.02 -1.91 -5.64
N THR A 85 -20.26 -1.41 -5.57
CA THR A 85 -21.46 -2.13 -5.10
C THR A 85 -22.45 -2.48 -6.20
N GLY A 86 -22.21 -2.04 -7.43
CA GLY A 86 -23.15 -2.20 -8.54
C GLY A 86 -23.25 -3.66 -9.02
N ASP A 87 -23.39 -3.84 -10.34
CA ASP A 87 -23.43 -5.16 -10.97
C ASP A 87 -22.06 -5.86 -11.06
N ILE A 88 -21.26 -5.70 -10.00
CA ILE A 88 -19.90 -6.21 -9.89
C ILE A 88 -19.85 -7.73 -9.89
N LYS A 89 -21.00 -8.40 -9.69
CA LYS A 89 -21.16 -9.86 -9.70
C LYS A 89 -20.88 -10.48 -11.07
N HIS A 90 -20.98 -9.72 -12.16
CA HIS A 90 -20.63 -10.20 -13.50
C HIS A 90 -19.14 -10.02 -13.82
N TYR A 91 -18.38 -9.37 -12.93
CA TYR A 91 -16.95 -9.21 -13.07
C TYR A 91 -16.23 -10.23 -12.17
N PRO A 92 -15.32 -11.05 -12.70
CA PRO A 92 -14.49 -11.92 -11.90
C PRO A 92 -13.54 -11.11 -11.00
N ILE A 93 -13.27 -11.67 -9.82
CA ILE A 93 -12.25 -11.15 -8.88
C ILE A 93 -10.91 -11.14 -9.57
N LEU A 94 -10.21 -10.00 -9.60
CA LEU A 94 -8.88 -9.90 -10.19
C LEU A 94 -7.89 -10.84 -9.48
N ILE A 95 -7.22 -11.70 -10.23
CA ILE A 95 -6.13 -12.54 -9.73
C ILE A 95 -4.82 -12.18 -10.42
N LEU A 96 -3.82 -11.85 -9.61
CA LEU A 96 -2.49 -11.39 -10.03
C LEU A 96 -1.41 -12.36 -9.58
N LYS A 97 -0.30 -12.41 -10.33
CA LYS A 97 0.90 -13.19 -10.04
C LYS A 97 2.15 -12.41 -10.43
N GLY A 98 3.25 -12.59 -9.70
CA GLY A 98 4.52 -11.91 -9.99
C GLY A 98 4.66 -10.56 -9.27
N GLY A 99 5.41 -9.63 -9.85
CA GLY A 99 5.68 -8.32 -9.27
C GLY A 99 6.93 -8.25 -8.37
N SER A 100 7.29 -9.35 -7.69
CA SER A 100 8.47 -9.37 -6.81
C SER A 100 9.76 -9.10 -7.59
N ASN A 101 10.70 -8.36 -6.99
CA ASN A 101 12.01 -8.02 -7.57
C ASN A 101 11.92 -7.37 -8.96
N ASP A 102 11.01 -6.41 -9.14
CA ASP A 102 10.83 -5.66 -10.38
C ASP A 102 10.39 -6.52 -11.59
N THR A 103 9.75 -7.66 -11.32
CA THR A 103 9.15 -8.49 -12.36
C THR A 103 7.76 -7.97 -12.74
N MET A 104 7.30 -8.30 -13.95
CA MET A 104 5.96 -7.90 -14.39
C MET A 104 4.90 -8.59 -13.53
N ILE A 105 3.88 -7.84 -13.13
CA ILE A 105 2.65 -8.43 -12.60
C ILE A 105 1.84 -8.98 -13.78
N THR A 106 1.45 -10.24 -13.68
CA THR A 106 0.60 -10.92 -14.65
C THR A 106 -0.82 -11.07 -14.13
N GLY A 107 -1.80 -10.75 -14.96
CA GLY A 107 -3.21 -11.03 -14.70
C GLY A 107 -3.54 -12.45 -15.14
N HIS A 108 -4.27 -13.19 -14.30
CA HIS A 108 -4.88 -14.43 -14.75
C HIS A 108 -6.08 -14.12 -15.64
N LYS A 109 -6.22 -14.88 -16.72
CA LYS A 109 -7.34 -14.80 -17.67
C LYS A 109 -8.66 -15.08 -16.94
N GLN A 110 -9.54 -14.10 -16.87
CA GLN A 110 -10.80 -14.27 -16.11
C GLN A 110 -12.08 -13.89 -16.87
N TYR A 111 -12.00 -13.09 -17.94
CA TYR A 111 -13.20 -12.51 -18.56
C TYR A 111 -13.56 -13.00 -19.97
N ASP A 112 -12.67 -13.71 -20.68
CA ASP A 112 -12.94 -14.19 -22.05
C ASP A 112 -12.31 -15.57 -22.33
N THR A 113 -12.76 -16.22 -23.40
CA THR A 113 -12.22 -17.41 -24.06
C THR A 113 -10.84 -17.22 -24.69
N THR A 114 -10.35 -15.99 -24.91
CA THR A 114 -9.03 -15.71 -25.49
C THR A 114 -7.87 -16.12 -24.56
N THR A 115 -6.99 -16.99 -25.03
CA THR A 115 -5.86 -17.54 -24.24
C THR A 115 -4.61 -16.66 -24.32
N GLY A 116 -3.99 -16.36 -23.18
CA GLY A 116 -2.69 -15.68 -23.14
C GLY A 116 -2.38 -15.10 -21.76
N THR A 117 -1.14 -14.69 -21.58
CA THR A 117 -0.72 -13.93 -20.39
C THR A 117 -1.01 -12.46 -20.61
N GLN A 118 -1.64 -11.82 -19.63
CA GLN A 118 -1.84 -10.38 -19.61
C GLN A 118 -0.90 -9.76 -18.58
N HIS A 119 -0.48 -8.52 -18.81
CA HIS A 119 0.39 -7.80 -17.90
C HIS A 119 -0.33 -6.57 -17.35
N LEU A 120 -0.21 -6.36 -16.04
CA LEU A 120 -0.68 -5.12 -15.41
C LEU A 120 0.22 -3.97 -15.87
N TYR A 121 -0.39 -2.86 -16.25
CA TYR A 121 0.33 -1.68 -16.66
C TYR A 121 -0.36 -0.40 -16.20
N VAL A 122 0.44 0.64 -16.06
CA VAL A 122 0.02 2.00 -15.75
C VAL A 122 0.65 2.94 -16.78
N LYS A 123 -0.13 3.88 -17.33
CA LYS A 123 0.43 4.96 -18.15
C LYS A 123 0.87 6.12 -17.25
N LYS A 124 2.17 6.25 -17.00
CA LYS A 124 2.70 7.39 -16.23
C LYS A 124 2.56 8.69 -17.06
N GLY A 125 2.19 9.78 -16.40
CA GLY A 125 2.01 11.10 -17.04
C GLY A 125 0.66 11.31 -17.73
N GLU A 126 -0.27 10.36 -17.63
CA GLU A 126 -1.66 10.49 -18.08
C GLU A 126 -2.57 10.01 -16.93
N THR A 127 -3.65 10.73 -16.62
CA THR A 127 -4.67 10.25 -15.68
C THR A 127 -5.51 9.18 -16.37
N ALA A 128 -4.96 7.97 -16.44
CA ALA A 128 -5.54 6.82 -17.10
C ALA A 128 -5.85 5.71 -16.08
N PRO A 129 -6.91 4.91 -16.32
CA PRO A 129 -7.19 3.76 -15.47
C PRO A 129 -6.06 2.74 -15.56
N ILE A 130 -5.78 2.08 -14.44
CA ILE A 130 -4.90 0.92 -14.43
C ILE A 130 -5.54 -0.20 -15.27
N ALA A 131 -4.70 -0.91 -16.03
CA ALA A 131 -5.19 -1.83 -17.03
C ALA A 131 -4.31 -3.09 -17.18
N LEU A 132 -4.90 -4.11 -17.78
CA LEU A 132 -4.26 -5.31 -18.27
C LEU A 132 -4.05 -5.19 -19.78
N THR A 133 -2.89 -5.62 -20.28
CA THR A 133 -2.68 -5.75 -21.72
C THR A 133 -3.66 -6.73 -22.33
N GLU A 134 -3.83 -6.67 -23.66
CA GLU A 134 -4.41 -7.79 -24.40
C GLU A 134 -3.63 -9.09 -24.13
N PRO A 135 -4.27 -10.27 -24.20
CA PRO A 135 -3.57 -11.55 -24.03
C PRO A 135 -2.39 -11.70 -25.00
N ASN A 136 -1.19 -11.88 -24.46
CA ASN A 136 0.09 -11.89 -25.19
C ASN A 136 0.39 -10.60 -25.98
N GLY A 137 -0.37 -9.53 -25.72
CA GLY A 137 -0.15 -8.21 -26.29
C GLY A 137 0.95 -7.46 -25.55
N ALA A 138 1.58 -6.52 -26.25
CA ALA A 138 2.49 -5.57 -25.63
C ALA A 138 1.69 -4.49 -24.88
N ALA A 139 2.26 -3.97 -23.79
CA ALA A 139 1.72 -2.78 -23.16
C ALA A 139 1.84 -1.57 -24.10
N PRO A 140 0.94 -0.57 -23.97
CA PRO A 140 1.03 0.67 -24.73
C PRO A 140 2.39 1.36 -24.55
N ALA A 141 2.84 2.09 -25.58
CA ALA A 141 4.09 2.85 -25.49
C ALA A 141 4.05 3.85 -24.32
N GLY A 142 5.11 3.88 -23.52
CA GLY A 142 5.22 4.75 -22.34
C GLY A 142 4.50 4.23 -21.09
N ALA A 143 3.89 3.03 -21.14
CA ALA A 143 3.34 2.41 -19.95
C ALA A 143 4.44 1.75 -19.09
N SER A 144 4.32 1.92 -17.77
CA SER A 144 5.06 1.14 -16.78
C SER A 144 4.41 -0.22 -16.58
N VAL A 145 5.20 -1.28 -16.73
CA VAL A 145 4.82 -2.69 -16.54
C VAL A 145 5.60 -3.38 -15.41
N THR A 146 6.52 -2.64 -14.80
CA THR A 146 7.40 -3.02 -13.68
C THR A 146 7.40 -1.89 -12.66
N GLY A 147 8.19 -2.00 -11.57
CA GLY A 147 8.21 -1.02 -10.48
C GLY A 147 7.10 -1.23 -9.44
N PHE A 148 6.29 -2.28 -9.59
CA PHE A 148 5.26 -2.61 -8.60
C PHE A 148 5.87 -3.26 -7.36
N ASP A 149 5.47 -2.80 -6.19
CA ASP A 149 5.94 -3.34 -4.91
C ASP A 149 4.83 -3.27 -3.84
N VAL A 150 5.15 -3.63 -2.60
CA VAL A 150 4.28 -3.41 -1.44
C VAL A 150 5.02 -2.74 -0.28
N ASP A 151 4.29 -1.95 0.49
CA ASP A 151 4.80 -1.37 1.74
C ASP A 151 4.69 -2.35 2.93
N GLU A 152 5.05 -1.89 4.13
CA GLU A 152 4.94 -2.69 5.37
C GLU A 152 3.48 -3.03 5.76
N GLY A 153 2.49 -2.34 5.20
CA GLY A 153 1.06 -2.60 5.35
C GLY A 153 0.47 -3.47 4.24
N ASP A 154 1.31 -4.02 3.36
CA ASP A 154 0.94 -4.74 2.14
C ASP A 154 0.13 -3.89 1.14
N TYR A 155 0.24 -2.56 1.17
CA TYR A 155 -0.36 -1.67 0.17
C TYR A 155 0.47 -1.67 -1.10
N LEU A 156 -0.19 -1.84 -2.24
CA LEU A 156 0.45 -1.84 -3.55
C LEU A 156 1.06 -0.47 -3.83
N LEU A 157 2.32 -0.48 -4.28
CA LEU A 157 3.06 0.70 -4.70
C LEU A 157 3.41 0.58 -6.18
N LEU A 158 3.61 1.72 -6.84
CA LEU A 158 4.34 1.80 -8.10
C LEU A 158 5.48 2.80 -7.93
N ASP A 159 6.71 2.36 -8.24
CA ASP A 159 7.94 3.13 -8.06
C ASP A 159 8.09 3.70 -6.63
N GLY A 160 7.61 2.95 -5.62
CA GLY A 160 7.64 3.33 -4.21
C GLY A 160 6.54 4.30 -3.76
N VAL A 161 5.57 4.60 -4.62
CA VAL A 161 4.48 5.55 -4.33
C VAL A 161 3.13 4.86 -4.32
N GLU A 162 2.30 5.16 -3.32
CA GLU A 162 0.90 4.77 -3.24
C GLU A 162 0.00 5.90 -3.76
N ALA A 163 -0.30 5.89 -5.05
CA ALA A 163 -1.10 6.94 -5.69
C ALA A 163 -2.27 6.34 -6.48
N TRP A 164 -3.15 5.60 -5.81
CA TRP A 164 -4.34 5.02 -6.45
C TRP A 164 -5.58 5.85 -6.15
N GLY A 165 -6.53 5.86 -7.09
CA GLY A 165 -7.75 6.64 -6.95
C GLY A 165 -8.93 6.10 -7.72
N VAL A 166 -10.09 6.67 -7.44
CA VAL A 166 -11.32 6.47 -8.22
C VAL A 166 -12.01 7.80 -8.47
N GLU A 167 -12.72 7.91 -9.58
CA GLU A 167 -13.64 9.02 -9.81
C GLU A 167 -14.90 8.79 -8.96
N PRO A 168 -15.24 9.69 -8.01
CA PRO A 168 -16.34 9.47 -7.07
C PRO A 168 -17.72 9.54 -7.75
N ASN A 169 -17.81 10.21 -8.90
CA ASN A 169 -19.06 10.43 -9.64
C ASN A 169 -19.29 9.42 -10.78
N GLU A 170 -18.36 8.49 -11.02
CA GLU A 170 -18.43 7.50 -12.10
C GLU A 170 -19.53 6.44 -11.89
N GLY A 171 -20.09 6.38 -10.68
CA GLY A 171 -21.26 5.58 -10.34
C GLY A 171 -20.97 4.48 -9.33
N GLN A 172 -21.76 3.39 -9.37
CA GLN A 172 -21.65 2.29 -8.40
C GLN A 172 -20.52 1.30 -8.72
N ILE A 173 -20.02 1.29 -9.95
CA ILE A 173 -18.82 0.54 -10.37
C ILE A 173 -17.85 1.60 -10.86
N ARG A 174 -16.67 1.67 -10.26
CA ARG A 174 -15.68 2.72 -10.51
C ARG A 174 -14.37 2.09 -10.93
N ARG A 175 -13.74 2.67 -11.95
CA ARG A 175 -12.40 2.30 -12.41
C ARG A 175 -11.38 2.78 -11.40
N ILE A 176 -10.32 2.00 -11.27
CA ILE A 176 -9.14 2.38 -10.50
C ILE A 176 -8.18 3.14 -11.42
N TYR A 177 -7.66 4.26 -10.93
CA TYR A 177 -6.72 5.13 -11.64
C TYR A 177 -5.40 5.19 -10.89
N TRP A 178 -4.31 5.36 -11.65
CA TRP A 178 -3.06 5.85 -11.11
C TRP A 178 -3.08 7.38 -11.15
N LEU A 179 -2.87 7.99 -10.00
CA LEU A 179 -2.95 9.43 -9.80
C LEU A 179 -1.60 10.14 -9.97
N GLY A 180 -0.49 9.38 -9.99
CA GLY A 180 0.85 9.94 -10.16
C GLY A 180 1.47 10.45 -8.86
N GLU A 181 2.75 10.80 -8.98
CA GLU A 181 3.59 11.29 -7.88
C GLU A 181 3.46 12.81 -7.67
N GLU A 182 2.85 13.51 -8.63
CA GLU A 182 2.68 14.97 -8.58
C GLU A 182 1.35 15.34 -7.93
N GLU A 183 1.42 15.93 -6.74
CA GLU A 183 0.27 16.49 -5.98
C GLU A 183 -0.56 17.50 -6.81
N ASP A 184 0.00 18.05 -7.88
CA ASP A 184 -0.55 19.17 -8.65
C ASP A 184 -1.50 18.76 -9.81
N ASN A 185 -1.58 17.47 -10.17
CA ASN A 185 -2.33 17.02 -11.37
C ASN A 185 -3.62 16.25 -11.08
N VAL A 186 -3.97 16.09 -9.81
CA VAL A 186 -5.19 15.41 -9.39
C VAL A 186 -6.07 16.47 -8.74
N GLY A 187 -6.83 17.19 -9.56
CA GLY A 187 -7.88 18.06 -9.02
C GLY A 187 -8.84 17.29 -8.13
N ASP A 188 -9.77 17.99 -7.46
CA ASP A 188 -10.82 17.41 -6.59
C ASP A 188 -11.75 16.38 -7.30
N GLU A 189 -11.45 16.01 -8.55
CA GLU A 189 -12.10 15.03 -9.39
C GLU A 189 -11.89 13.59 -8.93
N TYR A 190 -10.75 13.25 -8.31
CA TYR A 190 -10.47 11.88 -7.86
C TYR A 190 -10.40 11.79 -6.34
N LYS A 191 -10.87 10.65 -5.83
CA LYS A 191 -10.71 10.28 -4.43
C LYS A 191 -9.63 9.22 -4.32
N GLY A 192 -8.57 9.54 -3.58
CA GLY A 192 -7.52 8.59 -3.23
C GLY A 192 -8.06 7.36 -2.51
N ILE A 193 -7.53 6.19 -2.85
CA ILE A 193 -7.82 4.90 -2.21
C ILE A 193 -6.51 4.14 -2.02
N GLY A 194 -6.40 3.37 -0.94
CA GLY A 194 -5.36 2.35 -0.82
C GLY A 194 -5.79 1.05 -1.47
N LEU A 195 -4.82 0.32 -2.03
CA LEU A 195 -4.99 -1.01 -2.60
C LEU A 195 -4.17 -2.02 -1.81
N TRP A 196 -4.84 -2.76 -0.93
CA TRP A 196 -4.21 -3.80 -0.12
C TRP A 196 -4.03 -5.09 -0.90
N VAL A 197 -2.83 -5.66 -0.86
CA VAL A 197 -2.50 -6.96 -1.45
C VAL A 197 -2.93 -8.07 -0.51
N LYS A 198 -3.78 -8.98 -1.02
CA LYS A 198 -4.26 -10.12 -0.26
C LYS A 198 -3.86 -11.43 -0.92
N GLU A 199 -3.07 -12.24 -0.23
CA GLU A 199 -2.66 -13.56 -0.69
C GLU A 199 -3.88 -14.44 -1.04
N CYS A 200 -3.86 -15.05 -2.22
CA CYS A 200 -4.92 -15.91 -2.72
C CYS A 200 -4.46 -17.37 -2.67
N ARG A 201 -4.76 -18.06 -1.57
CA ARG A 201 -4.40 -19.47 -1.38
C ARG A 201 -5.41 -20.39 -2.05
N GLY A 202 -4.99 -21.10 -3.11
CA GLY A 202 -5.84 -22.05 -3.84
C GLY A 202 -6.53 -21.46 -5.07
N CYS A 203 -6.04 -20.32 -5.53
CA CYS A 203 -6.31 -19.66 -6.81
C CYS A 203 -5.12 -19.97 -7.75
#